data_AF-A0A257A8R2-F1
#
_entry.id   AF-A0A257A8R2-F1
#
_cell.length_a   1.000
_cell.length_b   1.000
_cell.length_c   1.000
_cell.angle_alpha   90.00
_cell.angle_beta   90.00
_cell.angle_gamma   90.00
#
_symmetry.space_group_name_H-M   'P 1'
#
loop_
_entity.id
_entity.type
_entity.pdbx_description
1 polymer ?
#
loop_
_entity_poly.entity_id
_entity_poly.type
_entity_poly.pdbx_seq_one_letter_code
_entity_poly.pdbx_strand_id
1 'polypeptide(L)' 'MEGIIISIKEDVQELLLLAKSLGYKIKKIFVQKREGTTPCYIGEGKLKEIKEYVCENNISIAFVNDSLRPSQWYNLE' A
#
# COMPACT_ATOMS: atom_id res chain seq x y z
N MET A 1 15.14 -1.29 5.86
CA MET A 1 14.42 -0.45 4.86
C MET A 1 13.01 -0.17 5.38
N GLU A 2 12.44 1.00 5.09
CA GLU A 2 11.11 1.38 5.59
C GLU A 2 10.04 1.15 4.52
N GLY A 3 8.92 0.57 4.94
CA GLY A 3 7.84 0.18 4.03
C GLY A 3 6.46 0.56 4.56
N ILE A 4 5.49 0.57 3.66
CA ILE A 4 4.06 0.66 3.99
C ILE A 4 3.31 -0.51 3.36
N ILE A 5 2.13 -0.81 3.91
CA ILE A 5 1.20 -1.78 3.32
C ILE A 5 -0.07 -1.04 2.88
N ILE A 6 -0.58 -1.38 1.71
CA ILE A 6 -1.84 -0.87 1.15
C ILE A 6 -2.79 -2.05 0.93
N SER A 7 -3.97 -1.99 1.51
CA SER A 7 -4.95 -3.08 1.45
C SER A 7 -6.39 -2.57 1.37
N ILE A 8 -7.24 -3.32 0.70
CA ILE A 8 -8.70 -3.15 0.77
C ILE A 8 -9.36 -4.04 1.84
N LYS A 9 -8.59 -4.99 2.38
CA LYS A 9 -8.98 -5.93 3.45
C LYS A 9 -8.25 -5.58 4.75
N GLU A 10 -8.85 -5.89 5.90
CA GLU A 10 -8.19 -5.69 7.21
C GLU A 10 -7.10 -6.71 7.49
N ASP A 11 -7.23 -7.92 6.96
CA ASP A 11 -6.22 -8.95 7.15
C ASP A 11 -5.02 -8.71 6.24
N VAL A 12 -3.90 -8.36 6.88
CA VAL A 12 -2.60 -8.10 6.26
C VAL A 12 -1.47 -8.83 7.00
N GLN A 13 -1.79 -9.79 7.88
CA GLN A 13 -0.78 -10.42 8.75
C GLN A 13 0.25 -11.19 7.95
N GLU A 14 -0.18 -11.95 6.94
CA GLU A 14 0.71 -12.69 6.04
C GLU A 14 1.69 -11.74 5.33
N LEU A 15 1.18 -10.69 4.70
CA LEU A 15 2.00 -9.70 4.00
C LEU A 15 2.98 -8.98 4.93
N LEU A 16 2.57 -8.71 6.18
CA LEU A 16 3.45 -8.14 7.20
C LEU A 16 4.60 -9.08 7.55
N LEU A 17 4.34 -10.39 7.69
CA LEU A 17 5.38 -11.39 7.95
C LEU A 17 6.36 -11.51 6.78
N LEU A 18 5.84 -11.50 5.54
CA LEU A 18 6.67 -11.51 4.33
C LEU A 18 7.54 -10.25 4.22
N ALA A 19 6.98 -9.06 4.46
CA ALA A 19 7.76 -7.83 4.45
C ALA A 19 8.87 -7.84 5.51
N LYS A 20 8.56 -8.37 6.71
CA LYS A 20 9.55 -8.53 7.79
C LYS A 20 10.65 -9.53 7.43
N SER A 21 10.33 -10.66 6.80
CA SER A 21 11.34 -11.65 6.39
C SER A 21 12.27 -11.12 5.32
N LEU A 22 11.81 -10.17 4.50
CA LEU A 22 12.61 -9.42 3.52
C LEU A 22 13.41 -8.26 4.14
N GLY A 23 13.35 -8.04 5.46
CA GLY A 23 14.09 -6.97 6.15
C GLY A 23 13.46 -5.58 6.08
N TYR A 24 12.17 -5.48 5.72
CA TYR A 24 11.43 -4.23 5.74
C TYR A 24 10.74 -4.02 7.10
N LYS A 25 10.84 -2.78 7.59
CA LYS A 25 10.11 -2.30 8.76
C LYS A 25 8.87 -1.55 8.28
N ILE A 26 7.71 -2.19 8.43
CA ILE A 26 6.43 -1.57 8.06
C ILE A 26 6.09 -0.46 9.07
N LYS A 27 5.99 0.78 8.58
CA LYS A 27 5.73 1.98 9.41
C LYS A 27 4.25 2.30 9.53
N LYS A 28 3.47 2.05 8.49
CA LYS A 28 2.03 2.27 8.47
C LYS A 28 1.34 1.29 7.53
N ILE A 29 0.11 0.93 7.89
CA ILE A 29 -0.79 0.09 7.10
C ILE A 29 -1.98 0.97 6.73
N PHE A 30 -2.25 1.09 5.43
CA PHE A 30 -3.37 1.83 4.89
C PHE A 30 -4.45 0.85 4.44
N VAL A 31 -5.59 0.87 5.13
CA VAL A 31 -6.75 0.05 4.78
C VAL A 31 -7.85 0.94 4.20
N GLN A 32 -8.42 0.56 3.06
CA GLN A 32 -9.63 1.17 2.50
C GLN A 32 -10.68 0.11 2.23
N LYS A 33 -11.60 -0.07 3.19
CA LYS A 33 -12.80 -0.89 2.98
C LYS A 33 -13.69 -0.21 1.95
N ARG A 34 -13.75 -0.77 0.75
CA ARG A 34 -14.54 -0.25 -0.37
C ARG A 34 -14.99 -1.41 -1.23
N GLU A 35 -16.23 -1.33 -1.70
CA GLU A 35 -16.72 -2.16 -2.80
C GLU A 35 -16.55 -1.40 -4.13
N GLY A 36 -15.99 -2.07 -5.15
CA GLY A 36 -15.83 -1.54 -6.50
C GLY A 36 -14.39 -1.17 -6.90
N THR A 37 -14.11 -1.27 -8.20
CA THR A 37 -12.79 -1.06 -8.79
C THR A 37 -12.41 0.43 -8.86
N THR A 38 -11.18 0.76 -8.48
CA THR A 38 -10.59 2.09 -8.71
C THR A 38 -9.46 2.05 -9.74
N PRO A 39 -9.15 3.20 -10.36
CA PRO A 39 -7.99 3.35 -11.24
C PRO A 39 -6.65 3.09 -10.53
N CYS A 40 -6.52 3.31 -9.22
CA CYS A 40 -5.25 3.25 -8.48
C CYS A 40 -5.26 2.23 -7.32
N TYR A 41 -6.11 1.20 -7.36
CA TYR A 41 -6.34 0.21 -6.27
C TYR A 41 -6.97 0.77 -4.99
N ILE A 42 -6.61 1.99 -4.60
CA ILE A 42 -7.24 2.84 -3.59
C ILE A 42 -7.87 4.08 -4.27
N GLY A 43 -8.67 4.84 -3.52
CA GLY A 43 -9.23 6.11 -3.99
C GLY A 43 -8.23 7.27 -3.91
N GLU A 44 -8.46 8.32 -4.70
CA GLU A 44 -7.55 9.47 -4.84
C GLU A 44 -7.22 10.18 -3.51
N GLY A 45 -8.21 10.38 -2.64
CA GLY A 45 -7.97 11.02 -1.34
C GLY A 45 -6.99 10.24 -0.46
N LYS A 46 -7.10 8.91 -0.44
CA LYS A 46 -6.18 8.04 0.30
C LYS A 46 -4.83 7.92 -0.39
N LEU A 47 -4.80 7.95 -1.73
CA LEU A 47 -3.55 8.03 -2.48
C LEU A 47 -2.76 9.29 -2.11
N LYS A 48 -3.44 10.44 -1.97
CA LYS A 48 -2.82 11.69 -1.51
C LYS A 48 -2.25 11.56 -0.10
N GLU A 49 -3.02 11.01 0.85
CA GLU A 49 -2.56 10.74 2.22
C GLU A 49 -1.31 9.84 2.24
N ILE A 50 -1.29 8.81 1.39
CA ILE A 50 -0.15 7.90 1.27
C ILE A 50 1.08 8.62 0.71
N LYS A 51 0.90 9.43 -0.35
CA LYS A 51 2.00 10.21 -0.94
C LYS A 51 2.63 11.16 0.08
N GLU A 52 1.80 11.88 0.83
CA GLU A 52 2.28 12.77 1.91
C GLU A 52 3.06 11.97 2.96
N TYR A 53 2.50 10.86 3.44
CA TYR A 53 3.16 10.01 4.43
C TYR A 53 4.50 9.42 3.94
N VAL A 54 4.55 8.97 2.68
CA VAL A 54 5.75 8.41 2.06
C VAL A 54 6.86 9.45 1.99
N CYS A 55 6.55 10.67 1.55
CA CYS A 55 7.50 11.77 1.47
C CYS A 55 8.02 12.20 2.85
N GLU A 56 7.13 12.37 3.83
CA GLU A 56 7.50 12.81 5.18
C GLU A 56 8.36 11.78 5.92
N ASN A 57 8.11 10.49 5.69
CA ASN A 57 8.78 9.40 6.42
C ASN A 57 9.89 8.72 5.62
N ASN A 58 10.25 9.22 4.43
CA ASN A 58 11.25 8.64 3.54
C ASN A 58 11.05 7.13 3.29
N ILE A 59 9.79 6.75 3.03
CA ILE A 59 9.43 5.35 2.79
C ILE A 59 9.99 4.89 1.44
N SER A 60 10.68 3.75 1.44
CA SER A 60 11.35 3.21 0.25
C SER A 60 10.50 2.23 -0.57
N ILE A 61 9.43 1.69 0.00
CA ILE A 61 8.61 0.67 -0.67
C ILE A 61 7.15 0.68 -0.20
N ALA A 62 6.24 0.35 -1.10
CA ALA A 62 4.85 0.08 -0.79
C ALA A 62 4.48 -1.34 -1.19
N PHE A 63 3.94 -2.11 -0.25
CA PHE A 63 3.42 -3.45 -0.48
C PHE A 63 1.91 -3.40 -0.69
N VAL A 64 1.41 -4.09 -1.70
CA VAL A 64 -0.02 -4.13 -2.03
C VAL A 64 -0.58 -5.52 -1.72
N ASN A 65 -1.63 -5.58 -0.91
CA ASN A 65 -2.24 -6.84 -0.43
C ASN A 65 -3.17 -7.54 -1.44
N ASP A 66 -2.99 -7.26 -2.72
CA ASP A 66 -3.69 -7.92 -3.81
C ASP A 66 -2.91 -7.69 -5.11
N SER A 67 -3.29 -8.42 -6.15
CA SER A 67 -2.80 -8.18 -7.49
C SER A 67 -3.30 -6.84 -8.04
N LEU A 68 -2.39 -6.07 -8.64
CA LEU A 68 -2.73 -4.87 -9.38
C LEU A 68 -3.01 -5.23 -10.83
N ARG A 69 -4.09 -4.70 -11.40
CA ARG A 69 -4.27 -4.70 -12.86
C ARG A 69 -3.19 -3.82 -13.50
N PRO A 70 -2.78 -4.06 -14.76
CA PRO A 70 -1.76 -3.25 -15.44
C PRO A 70 -2.05 -1.74 -15.40
N SER A 71 -3.31 -1.35 -15.57
CA SER A 71 -3.73 0.05 -15.48
C SER A 71 -3.58 0.64 -14.08
N GLN A 72 -3.76 -0.17 -13.03
CA GLN A 72 -3.57 0.28 -11.65
C GLN A 72 -2.10 0.45 -11.31
N TRP A 73 -1.26 -0.45 -11.82
CA TRP A 73 0.18 -0.34 -11.68
C TRP A 73 0.70 0.93 -12.34
N TYR A 74 0.30 1.19 -13.59
CA TYR A 74 0.66 2.42 -14.32
C TYR A 74 0.21 3.71 -13.60
N ASN A 75 -0.96 3.71 -12.96
CA ASN A 75 -1.44 4.89 -12.24
C ASN A 75 -0.82 5.06 -10.84
N LEU A 76 -0.12 4.04 -10.34
CA LEU A 76 0.55 4.06 -9.04
C LEU A 76 2.05 4.35 -9.14
N GLU A 77 2.65 4.07 -10.30
CA GLU A 77 3.99 4.55 -10.71
C GLU A 77 4.02 6.09 -10.77
#